data_AF-A0AAD7NTW6-F1
#
_entry.id   AF-A0AAD7NTW6-F1
#
_cell.length_a   1.000
_cell.length_b   1.000
_cell.length_c   1.000
_cell.angle_alpha   90.00
_cell.angle_beta   90.00
_cell.angle_gamma   90.00
#
_symmetry.space_group_name_H-M   'P 1'
#
loop_
_entity.id
_entity.type
_entity.pdbx_description
1 polymer ?
#
loop_
_entity_poly.entity_id
_entity_poly.type
_entity_poly.pdbx_seq_one_letter_code
_entity_poly.pdbx_strand_id
1 'polypeptide(L)'
;MSNSQNWERWLSCLDRTNITVTAITAIAILLTRSAGVAYVGAGAVACSLSVKVLKRGIQQPRPLLGKKKSYGMPSTHSGSAGFFLAYVPLACLYLPLHPSVPGGAVARVLVPVVVVPWATLIVLSRVWLGHHTWAQVTVGCAYGIVFAGMWFMLWTRGLDEYGRTAEDLADSIFGWR
;
A
#
# COMPACT_ATOMS: atom_id res chain seq x y z
N MET A 1 13.79 31.24 -4.42
CA MET A 1 14.69 30.08 -4.27
C MET A 1 14.41 29.24 -3.01
N SER A 2 13.96 29.81 -1.87
CA SER A 2 13.60 28.99 -0.69
C SER A 2 12.34 28.14 -0.88
N ASN A 3 11.33 28.65 -1.60
CA ASN A 3 10.04 27.96 -1.76
C ASN A 3 10.15 26.68 -2.63
N SER A 4 10.94 26.73 -3.70
CA SER A 4 11.21 25.56 -4.56
C SER A 4 12.04 24.49 -3.83
N GLN A 5 13.00 24.92 -3.01
CA GLN A 5 13.84 24.00 -2.24
C GLN A 5 13.06 23.32 -1.09
N ASN A 6 12.18 24.05 -0.42
CA ASN A 6 11.26 23.47 0.57
C ASN A 6 10.29 22.49 -0.09
N TRP A 7 9.73 22.86 -1.24
CA TRP A 7 8.84 22.00 -2.04
C TRP A 7 9.51 20.67 -2.44
N GLU A 8 10.74 20.72 -2.96
CA GLU A 8 11.51 19.52 -3.30
C GLU A 8 11.82 18.66 -2.07
N ARG A 9 12.12 19.28 -0.91
CA ARG A 9 12.36 18.56 0.36
C ARG A 9 11.10 17.84 0.86
N TRP A 10 9.95 18.53 0.84
CA TRP A 10 8.66 17.93 1.20
C TRP A 10 8.31 16.73 0.31
N LEU A 11 8.47 16.87 -1.01
CA LEU A 11 8.24 15.77 -1.94
C LEU A 11 9.30 14.66 -1.84
N SER A 12 10.54 14.98 -1.44
CA SER A 12 11.59 13.99 -1.21
C SER A 12 11.28 13.07 -0.02
N CYS A 13 10.52 13.54 0.97
CA CYS A 13 9.95 12.67 1.99
C CYS A 13 9.10 11.56 1.36
N LEU A 14 8.35 11.88 0.29
CA LEU A 14 7.59 10.90 -0.47
C LEU A 14 8.48 9.94 -1.29
N ASP A 15 9.76 10.23 -1.52
CA ASP A 15 10.69 9.24 -2.09
C ASP A 15 11.09 8.15 -1.08
N ARG A 16 10.91 8.41 0.23
CA ARG A 16 11.08 7.42 1.31
C ARG A 16 9.76 6.80 1.77
N THR A 17 8.69 6.94 0.98
CA THR A 17 7.35 6.48 1.38
C THR A 17 7.28 4.99 1.68
N ASN A 18 8.13 4.17 1.06
CA ASN A 18 8.20 2.74 1.38
C ASN A 18 8.52 2.51 2.87
N ILE A 19 9.40 3.32 3.48
CA ILE A 19 9.72 3.22 4.91
C ILE A 19 8.51 3.67 5.72
N THR A 20 7.92 4.81 5.38
CA THR A 20 6.77 5.36 6.11
C THR A 20 5.57 4.41 6.09
N VAL A 21 5.20 3.89 4.92
CA VAL A 21 4.09 2.93 4.76
C VAL A 21 4.38 1.64 5.52
N THR A 22 5.61 1.12 5.43
CA THR A 22 5.99 -0.11 6.15
C THR A 22 5.92 0.10 7.66
N ALA A 23 6.46 1.21 8.17
CA ALA A 23 6.45 1.53 9.59
C ALA A 23 5.02 1.70 10.11
N ILE A 24 4.18 2.48 9.43
CA ILE A 24 2.77 2.67 9.80
C ILE A 24 2.02 1.33 9.76
N THR A 25 2.24 0.51 8.73
CA THR A 25 1.59 -0.81 8.63
C THR A 25 2.05 -1.73 9.76
N ALA A 26 3.35 -1.77 10.07
CA ALA A 26 3.88 -2.56 11.17
C ALA A 26 3.31 -2.11 12.52
N ILE A 27 3.26 -0.80 12.77
CA ILE A 27 2.64 -0.23 13.97
C ILE A 27 1.15 -0.60 14.02
N ALA A 28 0.41 -0.47 12.91
CA ALA A 28 -0.99 -0.84 12.85
C ALA A 28 -1.20 -2.33 13.16
N ILE A 29 -0.34 -3.23 12.66
CA ILE A 29 -0.36 -4.65 12.99
C ILE A 29 -0.12 -4.87 14.49
N LEU A 30 0.90 -4.22 15.06
CA LEU A 30 1.24 -4.38 16.48
C LEU A 30 0.16 -3.82 17.42
N LEU A 31 -0.49 -2.72 17.03
CA LEU A 31 -1.53 -2.07 17.83
C LEU A 31 -2.89 -2.77 17.70
N THR A 32 -3.30 -3.09 16.47
CA THR A 32 -4.61 -3.73 16.23
C THR A 32 -4.58 -5.22 16.45
N ARG A 33 -3.40 -5.85 16.34
CA ARG A 33 -3.19 -7.28 16.50
C ARG A 33 -4.07 -8.12 15.58
N SER A 34 -4.50 -7.55 14.47
CA SER A 34 -5.44 -8.18 13.55
C SER A 34 -4.72 -8.87 12.42
N ALA A 35 -5.04 -10.15 12.20
CA ALA A 35 -4.64 -10.93 11.05
C ALA A 35 -5.12 -10.27 9.75
N GLY A 36 -6.28 -9.61 9.74
CA GLY A 36 -6.77 -8.86 8.58
C GLY A 36 -5.85 -7.69 8.21
N VAL A 37 -5.39 -6.92 9.22
CA VAL A 37 -4.45 -5.81 9.00
C VAL A 37 -3.08 -6.33 8.56
N ALA A 38 -2.60 -7.44 9.15
CA ALA A 38 -1.39 -8.11 8.73
C ALA A 38 -1.47 -8.62 7.29
N TYR A 39 -2.62 -9.18 6.91
CA TYR A 39 -2.88 -9.70 5.57
C TYR A 39 -2.88 -8.59 4.51
N VAL A 40 -3.45 -7.41 4.80
CA VAL A 40 -3.34 -6.22 3.94
C VAL A 40 -1.88 -5.84 3.73
N GLY A 41 -1.10 -5.79 4.81
CA GLY A 41 0.33 -5.49 4.75
C GLY A 41 1.12 -6.49 3.92
N ALA A 42 0.86 -7.78 4.11
CA ALA A 42 1.45 -8.86 3.32
C ALA A 42 1.11 -8.72 1.84
N GLY A 43 -0.14 -8.39 1.50
CA GLY A 43 -0.59 -8.13 0.13
C GLY A 43 0.13 -6.95 -0.52
N ALA A 44 0.35 -5.85 0.22
CA ALA A 44 1.09 -4.70 -0.29
C ALA A 44 2.57 -5.05 -0.57
N VAL A 45 3.20 -5.86 0.28
CA VAL A 45 4.56 -6.38 0.06
C VAL A 45 4.60 -7.31 -1.15
N ALA A 46 3.68 -8.28 -1.23
CA ALA A 46 3.57 -9.21 -2.35
C ALA A 46 3.34 -8.49 -3.68
N CYS A 47 2.43 -7.52 -3.71
CA CYS A 47 2.21 -6.63 -4.86
C CYS A 47 3.52 -5.92 -5.26
N SER A 48 4.21 -5.32 -4.30
CA SER A 48 5.48 -4.61 -4.56
C SER A 48 6.57 -5.52 -5.13
N LEU A 49 6.70 -6.74 -4.61
CA LEU A 49 7.64 -7.74 -5.10
C LEU A 49 7.27 -8.20 -6.52
N SER A 50 6.00 -8.48 -6.77
CA SER A 50 5.54 -8.89 -8.10
C SER A 50 5.77 -7.80 -9.16
N VAL A 51 5.55 -6.52 -8.83
CA VAL A 51 5.88 -5.39 -9.73
C VAL A 51 7.38 -5.28 -9.97
N LYS A 52 8.22 -5.56 -8.95
CA LYS A 52 9.69 -5.59 -9.11
C LYS A 52 10.15 -6.74 -10.01
N VAL A 53 9.48 -7.89 -9.96
CA VAL A 53 9.73 -9.01 -10.87
C VAL A 53 9.30 -8.64 -12.29
N LEU A 54 8.07 -8.16 -12.46
CA LEU A 54 7.50 -7.80 -13.77
C LEU A 54 8.35 -6.79 -14.52
N LYS A 55 8.87 -5.77 -13.85
CA LYS A 55 9.72 -4.76 -14.51
C LYS A 55 11.07 -5.27 -14.99
N ARG A 56 11.57 -6.38 -14.45
CA ARG A 56 12.77 -7.05 -14.97
C ARG A 56 12.49 -7.75 -16.31
N GLY A 57 11.23 -8.11 -16.57
CA GLY A 57 10.79 -8.61 -17.88
C GLY A 57 10.53 -7.49 -18.89
N ILE A 58 9.85 -6.42 -18.48
CA ILE A 58 9.49 -5.31 -19.40
C ILE A 58 10.71 -4.44 -19.76
N GLN A 59 11.58 -4.18 -18.79
CA GLN A 59 12.83 -3.44 -18.98
C GLN A 59 12.69 -2.02 -19.57
N GLN A 60 11.50 -1.40 -19.50
CA GLN A 60 11.31 -0.04 -20.02
C GLN A 60 12.19 0.95 -19.26
N PRO A 61 12.93 1.84 -19.95
CA PRO A 61 13.76 2.84 -19.30
C PRO A 61 12.94 3.89 -18.53
N ARG A 62 13.56 4.50 -17.52
CA ARG A 62 13.02 5.69 -16.85
C ARG A 62 13.21 6.94 -17.72
N PRO A 63 12.51 8.05 -17.41
CA PRO A 63 12.83 9.35 -18.01
C PRO A 63 14.32 9.69 -17.91
N LEU A 64 14.89 10.31 -18.95
CA LEU A 64 16.34 10.56 -19.10
C LEU A 64 16.97 11.38 -17.95
N LEU A 65 16.16 12.15 -17.21
CA LEU A 65 16.58 12.94 -16.04
C LEU A 65 16.56 12.14 -14.72
N GLY A 66 16.20 10.85 -14.77
CA GLY A 66 16.06 9.99 -13.59
C GLY A 66 17.41 9.52 -13.04
N LYS A 67 17.78 9.97 -11.85
CA LYS A 67 19.03 9.57 -11.13
C LYS A 67 19.19 8.07 -10.85
N LYS A 68 18.14 7.23 -11.02
CA LYS A 68 18.14 5.81 -10.61
C LYS A 68 18.28 4.90 -11.85
N LYS A 69 19.34 4.06 -11.89
CA LYS A 69 19.64 3.07 -12.96
C LYS A 69 18.66 1.88 -13.06
N SER A 70 17.44 1.97 -12.53
CA SER A 70 16.47 0.86 -12.51
C SER A 70 15.37 1.02 -13.56
N TYR A 71 14.74 -0.08 -13.97
CA TYR A 71 13.61 -0.06 -14.90
C TYR A 71 12.39 0.72 -14.38
N GLY A 72 11.71 1.39 -15.31
CA GLY A 72 10.65 2.36 -15.05
C GLY A 72 9.23 1.78 -15.06
N MET A 73 8.95 0.72 -15.83
CA MET A 73 7.59 0.16 -15.96
C MET A 73 7.47 -1.25 -15.36
N PRO A 74 6.45 -1.52 -14.52
CA PRO A 74 5.56 -0.53 -13.89
C PRO A 74 6.28 0.24 -12.77
N SER A 75 5.76 1.40 -12.38
CA SER A 75 6.21 2.08 -11.16
C SER A 75 5.85 1.25 -9.92
N THR A 76 6.85 0.88 -9.10
CA THR A 76 6.62 0.07 -7.87
C THR A 76 5.83 0.83 -6.82
N HIS A 77 6.13 2.12 -6.62
CA HIS A 77 5.40 2.97 -5.69
C HIS A 77 3.94 3.15 -6.13
N SER A 78 3.71 3.26 -7.43
CA SER A 78 2.36 3.37 -7.99
C SER A 78 1.61 2.04 -7.90
N GLY A 79 2.28 0.90 -8.04
CA GLY A 79 1.71 -0.42 -7.79
C GLY A 79 1.26 -0.62 -6.34
N SER A 80 2.13 -0.32 -5.37
CA SER A 80 1.74 -0.38 -3.96
C SER A 80 0.65 0.63 -3.61
N ALA A 81 0.71 1.85 -4.15
CA ALA A 81 -0.33 2.86 -3.93
C ALA A 81 -1.67 2.44 -4.54
N GLY A 82 -1.67 1.89 -5.76
CA GLY A 82 -2.85 1.32 -6.41
C GLY A 82 -3.46 0.18 -5.59
N PHE A 83 -2.63 -0.65 -4.96
CA PHE A 83 -3.11 -1.68 -4.04
C PHE A 83 -3.87 -1.07 -2.85
N PHE A 84 -3.30 -0.08 -2.14
CA PHE A 84 -3.98 0.56 -1.02
C PHE A 84 -5.21 1.36 -1.44
N LEU A 85 -5.17 2.03 -2.60
CA LEU A 85 -6.30 2.77 -3.17
C LEU A 85 -7.53 1.88 -3.39
N ALA A 86 -7.33 0.59 -3.71
CA ALA A 86 -8.43 -0.35 -3.90
C ALA A 86 -8.75 -1.12 -2.61
N TYR A 87 -7.75 -1.72 -1.97
CA TYR A 87 -7.97 -2.66 -0.87
C TYR A 87 -8.57 -1.97 0.36
N VAL A 88 -8.08 -0.78 0.75
CA VAL A 88 -8.52 -0.13 1.98
C VAL A 88 -9.98 0.30 1.91
N PRO A 89 -10.47 0.98 0.85
CA PRO A 89 -11.89 1.25 0.70
C PRO A 89 -12.76 -0.01 0.68
N LEU A 90 -12.33 -1.07 -0.05
CA LEU A 90 -13.05 -2.35 -0.06
C LEU A 90 -13.15 -2.96 1.34
N ALA A 91 -12.05 -2.96 2.10
CA ALA A 91 -12.03 -3.46 3.47
C ALA A 91 -12.97 -2.67 4.38
N CYS A 92 -12.92 -1.33 4.33
CA CYS A 92 -13.77 -0.48 5.16
C CYS A 92 -15.27 -0.59 4.82
N LEU A 93 -15.60 -0.85 3.54
CA LEU A 93 -16.99 -1.02 3.10
C LEU A 93 -17.53 -2.41 3.43
N TYR A 94 -16.79 -3.46 3.11
CA TYR A 94 -17.33 -4.82 3.04
C TYR A 94 -16.87 -5.76 4.14
N LEU A 95 -15.77 -5.49 4.85
CA LEU A 95 -15.30 -6.35 5.93
C LEU A 95 -15.89 -5.95 7.29
N PRO A 96 -16.06 -6.90 8.22
CA PRO A 96 -16.38 -6.57 9.60
C PRO A 96 -15.24 -5.74 10.22
N LEU A 97 -15.60 -4.79 11.09
CA LEU A 97 -14.60 -4.05 11.86
C LEU A 97 -14.03 -4.96 12.92
N HIS A 98 -12.72 -5.12 12.94
CA HIS A 98 -12.05 -5.83 14.01
C HIS A 98 -12.20 -5.06 15.34
N PRO A 99 -12.53 -5.70 16.47
CA PRO A 99 -12.81 -5.01 17.74
C PRO A 99 -11.69 -4.10 18.23
N SER A 100 -10.44 -4.46 17.93
CA SER A 100 -9.26 -3.68 18.31
C SER A 100 -9.01 -2.44 17.44
N VAL A 101 -9.85 -2.17 16.44
CA VAL A 101 -9.73 -0.95 15.62
C VAL A 101 -10.40 0.21 16.35
N PRO A 102 -9.64 1.23 16.78
CA PRO A 102 -10.20 2.38 17.47
C PRO A 102 -11.11 3.20 16.55
N GLY A 103 -12.20 3.75 17.11
CA GLY A 103 -13.13 4.63 16.39
C GLY A 103 -14.31 3.93 15.71
N GLY A 104 -14.40 2.60 15.75
CA GLY A 104 -15.59 1.84 15.32
C GLY A 104 -16.07 2.22 13.91
N ALA A 105 -17.35 2.55 13.76
CA ALA A 105 -17.94 2.91 12.47
C ALA A 105 -17.29 4.15 11.83
N VAL A 106 -16.78 5.10 12.63
CA VAL A 106 -16.10 6.30 12.11
C VAL A 106 -14.82 5.93 11.38
N ALA A 107 -14.11 4.89 11.84
CA ALA A 107 -12.89 4.41 11.18
C ALA A 107 -13.15 3.96 9.73
N ARG A 108 -14.36 3.47 9.41
CA ARG A 108 -14.74 3.08 8.03
C ARG A 108 -14.73 4.25 7.06
N VAL A 109 -14.95 5.47 7.54
CA VAL A 109 -14.95 6.68 6.73
C VAL A 109 -13.60 7.37 6.81
N LEU A 110 -13.07 7.53 8.03
CA LEU A 110 -11.83 8.28 8.27
C LEU A 110 -10.62 7.63 7.59
N VAL A 111 -10.50 6.30 7.67
CA VAL A 111 -9.32 5.60 7.12
C VAL A 111 -9.23 5.77 5.59
N PRO A 112 -10.28 5.51 4.78
CA PRO A 112 -10.23 5.81 3.35
C PRO A 112 -10.01 7.29 3.03
N VAL A 113 -10.64 8.20 3.79
CA VAL A 113 -10.48 9.66 3.62
C VAL A 113 -9.03 10.11 3.81
N VAL A 114 -8.24 9.43 4.63
CA VAL A 114 -6.81 9.73 4.80
C VAL A 114 -5.95 8.97 3.78
N VAL A 115 -6.19 7.67 3.61
CA VAL A 115 -5.34 6.80 2.78
C VAL A 115 -5.45 7.13 1.30
N VAL A 116 -6.65 7.41 0.78
CA VAL A 116 -6.86 7.65 -0.66
C VAL A 116 -6.14 8.92 -1.14
N PRO A 117 -6.27 10.09 -0.48
CA PRO A 117 -5.50 11.28 -0.86
C PRO A 117 -3.99 11.07 -0.72
N TRP A 118 -3.55 10.39 0.35
CA TRP A 118 -2.12 10.16 0.55
C TRP A 118 -1.52 9.23 -0.51
N ALA A 119 -2.20 8.13 -0.85
CA ALA A 119 -1.81 7.24 -1.93
C ALA A 119 -1.79 7.94 -3.30
N THR A 120 -2.76 8.81 -3.55
CA THR A 120 -2.80 9.65 -4.77
C THR A 120 -1.61 10.60 -4.82
N LEU A 121 -1.25 11.24 -3.70
CA LEU A 121 -0.08 12.12 -3.63
C LEU A 121 1.23 11.36 -3.89
N ILE A 122 1.37 10.13 -3.40
CA ILE A 122 2.52 9.27 -3.69
C ILE A 122 2.64 9.05 -5.20
N VAL A 123 1.54 8.70 -5.88
CA VAL A 123 1.47 8.48 -7.34
C VAL A 123 1.89 9.73 -8.09
N LEU A 124 1.30 10.88 -7.78
CA LEU A 124 1.59 12.16 -8.43
C LEU A 124 3.05 12.60 -8.23
N SER A 125 3.57 12.42 -7.01
CA SER A 125 4.97 12.77 -6.70
C SER A 125 5.98 12.02 -7.57
N ARG A 126 5.65 10.83 -8.09
CA ARG A 126 6.55 10.07 -8.97
C ARG A 126 6.76 10.76 -10.31
N VAL A 127 5.76 11.48 -10.80
CA VAL A 127 5.84 12.25 -12.04
C VAL A 127 6.44 13.63 -11.76
N TRP A 128 5.98 14.32 -10.72
CA TRP A 128 6.46 15.67 -10.39
C TRP A 128 7.95 15.72 -10.03
N LEU A 129 8.49 14.66 -9.41
CA LEU A 129 9.93 14.52 -9.15
C LEU A 129 10.73 13.94 -10.33
N GLY A 130 10.09 13.70 -11.48
CA GLY A 130 10.73 13.18 -12.68
C GLY A 130 11.21 11.73 -12.57
N HIS A 131 10.69 10.94 -11.61
CA HIS A 131 11.10 9.54 -11.43
C HIS A 131 10.49 8.58 -12.45
N HIS A 132 9.30 8.91 -12.95
CA HIS A 132 8.49 8.07 -13.83
C HIS A 132 7.65 8.91 -14.80
N THR A 133 7.25 8.32 -15.93
CA THR A 133 6.25 8.89 -16.84
C THR A 133 4.82 8.60 -16.36
N TRP A 134 3.84 9.35 -16.87
CA TRP A 134 2.42 9.08 -16.62
C TRP A 134 2.03 7.64 -16.97
N ALA A 135 2.46 7.13 -18.13
CA ALA A 135 2.19 5.75 -18.53
C ALA A 135 2.73 4.71 -17.51
N GLN A 136 3.96 4.90 -17.02
CA GLN A 136 4.57 4.01 -16.02
C GLN A 136 3.80 4.00 -14.70
N VAL A 137 3.29 5.17 -14.31
CA VAL A 137 2.52 5.35 -13.09
C VAL A 137 1.12 4.75 -13.24
N THR A 138 0.42 5.00 -14.35
CA THR A 138 -0.90 4.45 -14.63
C THR A 138 -0.90 2.92 -14.70
N VAL A 139 0.05 2.33 -15.43
CA VAL A 139 0.21 0.85 -15.48
C VAL A 139 0.52 0.29 -14.09
N GLY A 140 1.34 0.99 -13.30
CA GLY A 140 1.59 0.64 -11.90
C GLY A 140 0.28 0.62 -11.09
N CYS A 141 -0.48 1.70 -11.10
CA CYS A 141 -1.75 1.79 -10.37
C CYS A 141 -2.74 0.71 -10.81
N ALA A 142 -2.93 0.50 -12.12
CA ALA A 142 -3.83 -0.52 -12.65
C ALA A 142 -3.44 -1.93 -12.18
N TYR A 143 -2.14 -2.27 -12.26
CA TYR A 143 -1.64 -3.54 -11.73
C TYR A 143 -1.94 -3.69 -10.23
N GLY A 144 -1.67 -2.65 -9.44
CA GLY A 144 -1.94 -2.63 -8.01
C GLY A 144 -3.41 -2.84 -7.65
N ILE A 145 -4.32 -2.19 -8.39
CA ILE A 145 -5.78 -2.32 -8.19
C ILE A 145 -6.24 -3.75 -8.49
N VAL A 146 -5.80 -4.32 -9.62
CA VAL A 146 -6.14 -5.71 -9.99
C VAL A 146 -5.60 -6.68 -8.94
N PHE A 147 -4.36 -6.49 -8.49
CA PHE A 147 -3.76 -7.30 -7.42
C PHE A 147 -4.55 -7.19 -6.11
N ALA A 148 -4.96 -5.99 -5.71
CA ALA A 148 -5.80 -5.78 -4.53
C ALA A 148 -7.15 -6.49 -4.63
N GLY A 149 -7.81 -6.44 -5.79
CA GLY A 149 -9.06 -7.16 -6.02
C GLY A 149 -8.88 -8.67 -5.86
N MET A 150 -7.83 -9.25 -6.44
CA MET A 150 -7.51 -10.67 -6.26
C MET A 150 -7.20 -11.00 -4.79
N TRP A 151 -6.37 -10.19 -4.12
CA TRP A 151 -6.01 -10.39 -2.72
C TRP A 151 -7.22 -10.31 -1.79
N PHE A 152 -8.15 -9.40 -2.08
CA PHE A 152 -9.39 -9.22 -1.33
C PHE A 152 -10.37 -10.38 -1.54
N MET A 153 -10.45 -10.90 -2.77
CA MET A 153 -11.23 -12.11 -3.04
C MET A 153 -10.67 -13.33 -2.31
N LEU A 154 -9.34 -13.49 -2.24
CA LEU A 154 -8.73 -14.58 -1.48
C LEU A 154 -9.05 -14.48 0.01
N TRP A 155 -9.03 -13.26 0.58
CA TRP A 155 -9.45 -13.02 1.95
C TRP A 155 -10.90 -13.45 2.19
N THR A 156 -11.81 -12.92 1.39
CA THR A 156 -13.27 -13.09 1.59
C THR A 156 -13.81 -14.46 1.18
N ARG A 157 -13.01 -15.28 0.48
CA ARG A 157 -13.37 -16.65 0.08
C ARG A 157 -12.78 -17.75 0.98
N GLY A 158 -12.23 -17.38 2.14
CA GLY A 158 -11.87 -18.36 3.16
C GLY A 158 -10.56 -18.08 3.91
N LEU A 159 -9.66 -17.22 3.40
CA LEU A 159 -8.44 -16.91 4.15
C LEU A 159 -8.73 -16.13 5.45
N ASP A 160 -9.88 -15.47 5.55
CA ASP A 160 -10.35 -14.83 6.77
C ASP A 160 -10.66 -15.83 7.90
N GLU A 161 -11.07 -17.07 7.57
CA GLU A 161 -11.27 -18.14 8.55
C GLU A 161 -9.95 -18.55 9.19
N TYR A 162 -8.92 -18.81 8.36
CA TYR A 162 -7.58 -19.11 8.83
C TYR A 162 -6.98 -17.93 9.61
N GLY A 163 -7.27 -16.69 9.20
CA GLY A 163 -6.88 -15.49 9.93
C GLY A 163 -7.43 -15.46 11.35
N ARG A 164 -8.73 -15.79 11.53
CA ARG A 164 -9.36 -15.90 12.84
C ARG A 164 -8.74 -17.01 13.69
N THR A 165 -8.53 -18.20 13.12
CA THR A 165 -7.85 -19.30 13.83
C THR A 165 -6.43 -18.92 14.26
N ALA A 166 -5.69 -18.17 13.43
CA ALA A 166 -4.36 -17.70 13.76
C ALA A 166 -4.38 -16.66 14.91
N GLU A 167 -5.37 -15.77 14.94
CA GLU A 167 -5.59 -14.86 16.07
C GLU A 167 -5.88 -15.63 17.36
N ASP A 168 -6.83 -16.57 17.32
CA ASP A 168 -7.22 -17.37 18.50
C ASP A 168 -6.04 -18.20 19.03
N LEU A 169 -5.22 -18.76 18.14
CA LEU A 169 -4.00 -19.47 18.52
C LEU A 169 -2.98 -18.55 19.17
N ALA A 170 -2.75 -17.36 18.59
CA ALA A 170 -1.84 -16.38 19.17
C ALA A 170 -2.32 -15.93 20.56
N ASP A 171 -3.62 -15.73 20.73
CA ASP A 171 -4.24 -15.41 22.02
C ASP A 171 -4.01 -16.52 23.04
N SER A 172 -4.16 -17.79 22.65
CA SER A 172 -3.95 -18.93 23.55
C SER A 172 -2.49 -19.13 24.01
N ILE A 173 -1.52 -18.80 23.15
CA ILE A 173 -0.08 -19.00 23.43
C ILE A 173 0.49 -17.82 24.20
N PHE A 174 0.15 -16.60 23.76
CA PHE A 174 0.81 -15.39 24.23
C PHE A 174 -0.06 -14.54 25.16
N GLY A 175 -1.31 -14.94 25.44
CA GLY A 175 -2.25 -14.12 26.23
C GLY A 175 -2.52 -12.78 25.55
N TRP A 176 -2.65 -12.81 24.23
CA TRP A 176 -2.49 -11.66 23.35
C TRP A 176 -3.76 -10.74 23.27
N ARG A 177 -4.88 -11.22 23.82
CA ARG A 177 -6.12 -10.48 24.12
C ARG A 177 -6.47 -10.53 25.61
#